data_AF-E1QTP7-F1
#
_entry.id   AF-E1QTP7-F1
#
_cell.length_a   1.000
_cell.length_b   1.000
_cell.length_c   1.000
_cell.angle_alpha   90.00
_cell.angle_beta   90.00
_cell.angle_gamma   90.00
#
_symmetry.space_group_name_H-M   'P 1'
#
loop_
_entity.id
_entity.type
_entity.pdbx_description
1 polymer ?
#
loop_
_entity_poly.entity_id
_entity_poly.type
_entity_poly.pdbx_seq_one_letter_code
_entity_poly.pdbx_strand_id
1 'polypeptide(L)'
;MSRVVGLAMPRWDLGTVGYVAGSPGEIDKAYSELFLRCYPTTVDMTREMDSKVSCIVNTVRRGLPIGSVVFLLDPYGIANDIGTKYGIRRELILNSVYSWFINYLRNNGLITDSDAVELDQELSMLIRSIKARVGGSASMVAGVMATIVMNRRVKVNELPIRIMDVRNDVINHVRGMISIH
;
A
#
# COMPACT_ATOMS: atom_id res chain seq x y z
N MET A 1 19.60 4.54 -13.28
CA MET A 1 18.63 3.43 -13.40
C MET A 1 17.35 3.87 -12.73
N SER A 2 16.19 3.61 -13.36
CA SER A 2 14.88 3.85 -12.75
C SER A 2 14.68 2.88 -11.56
N ARG A 3 14.16 3.38 -10.44
CA ARG A 3 13.75 2.54 -9.31
C ARG A 3 12.40 1.87 -9.63
N VAL A 4 12.17 0.71 -9.04
CA VAL A 4 10.87 0.04 -9.08
C VAL A 4 10.10 0.38 -7.80
N VAL A 5 8.85 0.78 -7.96
CA VAL A 5 7.94 1.11 -6.87
C VAL A 5 6.77 0.15 -6.88
N GLY A 6 6.48 -0.47 -5.74
CA GLY A 6 5.32 -1.33 -5.53
C GLY A 6 4.29 -0.64 -4.65
N LEU A 7 3.02 -0.69 -5.05
CA LEU A 7 1.88 -0.34 -4.20
C LEU A 7 0.91 -1.52 -4.13
N ALA A 8 0.32 -1.76 -2.97
CA ALA A 8 -0.72 -2.77 -2.84
C ALA A 8 -1.70 -2.48 -1.70
N MET A 9 -2.96 -2.83 -1.90
CA MET A 9 -4.00 -2.85 -0.87
C MET A 9 -4.73 -4.20 -0.89
N PRO A 10 -4.09 -5.30 -0.45
CA PRO A 10 -4.67 -6.64 -0.60
C PRO A 10 -5.98 -6.86 0.14
N ARG A 11 -6.25 -6.02 1.14
CA ARG A 11 -7.44 -6.04 1.99
C ARG A 11 -8.04 -4.65 2.04
N TRP A 12 -8.97 -4.37 1.13
CA TRP A 12 -9.68 -3.10 1.05
C TRP A 12 -10.38 -2.74 2.36
N ASP A 13 -10.82 -3.75 3.12
CA ASP A 13 -11.51 -3.61 4.41
C ASP A 13 -10.57 -3.18 5.55
N LEU A 14 -9.26 -3.39 5.41
CA LEU A 14 -8.27 -2.90 6.37
C LEU A 14 -7.85 -1.45 6.09
N GLY A 15 -8.08 -0.96 4.86
CA GLY A 15 -7.76 0.40 4.48
C GLY A 15 -6.27 0.73 4.46
N THR A 16 -5.40 -0.28 4.36
CA THR A 16 -3.95 -0.13 4.41
C THR A 16 -3.31 -0.32 3.06
N VAL A 17 -2.52 0.66 2.62
CA VAL A 17 -1.74 0.58 1.38
C VAL A 17 -0.27 0.38 1.71
N GLY A 18 0.31 -0.73 1.30
CA GLY A 18 1.74 -0.96 1.35
C GLY A 18 2.43 -0.24 0.21
N TYR A 19 3.62 0.29 0.49
CA TYR A 19 4.53 0.90 -0.46
C TYR A 19 5.92 0.31 -0.26
N VAL A 20 6.57 -0.03 -1.36
CA VAL A 20 7.99 -0.35 -1.38
C VAL A 20 8.71 0.32 -2.53
N ALA A 21 9.97 0.64 -2.34
CA ALA A 21 10.82 1.19 -3.39
C ALA A 21 12.26 0.68 -3.27
N GLY A 22 12.87 0.40 -4.41
CA GLY A 22 14.27 0.00 -4.52
C GLY A 22 14.70 -0.10 -5.98
N SER A 23 15.97 -0.41 -6.22
CA SER A 23 16.41 -0.84 -7.54
C SER A 23 15.76 -2.17 -7.94
N PRO A 24 15.68 -2.51 -9.24
CA PRO A 24 15.12 -3.79 -9.67
C PRO A 24 15.73 -5.00 -8.95
N GLY A 25 17.06 -5.04 -8.81
CA GLY A 25 17.74 -6.15 -8.13
C GLY A 25 17.47 -6.22 -6.61
N GLU A 26 17.24 -5.09 -5.96
CA GLU A 26 16.84 -5.05 -4.54
C GLU A 26 15.43 -5.58 -4.34
N ILE A 27 14.51 -5.24 -5.23
CA ILE A 27 13.14 -5.77 -5.22
C ILE A 27 13.12 -7.27 -5.47
N ASP A 28 13.88 -7.76 -6.45
CA ASP A 28 13.96 -9.20 -6.74
C ASP A 28 14.56 -9.99 -5.57
N LYS A 29 15.56 -9.42 -4.90
CA LYS A 29 16.12 -9.99 -3.67
C LYS A 29 15.10 -10.00 -2.54
N ALA A 30 14.39 -8.89 -2.30
CA ALA A 30 13.35 -8.82 -1.28
C ALA A 30 12.21 -9.81 -1.55
N TYR A 31 11.79 -9.91 -2.82
CA TYR A 31 10.80 -10.88 -3.26
C TYR A 31 11.27 -12.32 -2.99
N SER A 32 12.51 -12.65 -3.35
CA SER A 32 13.07 -13.99 -3.13
C SER A 32 13.13 -14.36 -1.66
N GLU A 33 13.60 -13.45 -0.80
CA GLU A 33 13.69 -13.66 0.66
C GLU A 33 12.32 -13.82 1.34
N LEU A 34 11.25 -13.27 0.75
CA LEU A 34 9.89 -13.40 1.29
C LEU A 34 9.15 -14.58 0.68
N PHE A 35 9.08 -14.63 -0.65
CA PHE A 35 8.19 -15.54 -1.38
C PHE A 35 8.82 -16.89 -1.69
N LEU A 36 10.14 -16.96 -1.92
CA LEU A 36 10.80 -18.24 -2.20
C LEU A 36 11.29 -18.91 -0.92
N ARG A 37 11.75 -18.12 0.05
CA ARG A 37 12.27 -18.64 1.32
C ARG A 37 11.19 -18.96 2.35
N CYS A 38 10.24 -18.05 2.58
CA CYS A 38 9.17 -18.28 3.56
C CYS A 38 7.92 -18.93 2.93
N TYR A 39 7.83 -18.95 1.61
CA TYR A 39 6.80 -19.62 0.82
C TYR A 39 5.36 -19.37 1.31
N PRO A 40 4.94 -18.09 1.46
CA PRO A 40 3.57 -17.76 1.78
C PRO A 40 2.63 -18.29 0.68
N THR A 41 1.44 -18.74 1.09
CA THR A 41 0.36 -19.11 0.17
C THR A 41 -0.42 -17.88 -0.32
N THR A 42 -0.36 -16.78 0.40
CA THR A 42 -1.05 -15.53 0.06
C THR A 42 -0.24 -14.30 0.48
N VAL A 43 -0.55 -13.14 -0.10
CA VAL A 43 -0.02 -11.85 0.36
C VAL A 43 -0.72 -11.35 1.63
N ASP A 44 -1.87 -11.92 2.00
CA ASP A 44 -2.61 -11.56 3.22
C ASP A 44 -2.03 -12.28 4.45
N MET A 45 -1.13 -11.60 5.15
CA MET A 45 -0.48 -12.13 6.35
C MET A 45 -1.45 -12.40 7.51
N THR A 46 -2.68 -11.89 7.49
CA THR A 46 -3.70 -12.20 8.51
C THR A 46 -4.31 -13.59 8.33
N ARG A 47 -4.15 -14.19 7.14
CA ARG A 47 -4.69 -15.50 6.77
C ARG A 47 -3.62 -16.58 6.63
N GLU A 48 -2.35 -16.19 6.71
CA GLU A 48 -1.23 -17.09 6.56
C GLU A 48 -0.93 -17.86 7.87
N MET A 49 -0.27 -19.02 7.75
CA MET A 49 0.16 -19.81 8.91
C MET A 49 1.21 -19.09 9.76
N ASP A 50 1.15 -19.27 11.08
CA ASP A 50 2.04 -18.59 12.04
C ASP A 50 3.53 -18.81 11.80
N SER A 51 3.92 -20.02 11.39
CA SER A 51 5.32 -20.34 11.08
C SER A 51 5.84 -19.51 9.89
N LYS A 52 5.00 -19.30 8.88
CA LYS A 52 5.34 -18.50 7.69
C LYS A 52 5.33 -17.01 8.00
N VAL A 53 4.34 -16.53 8.73
CA VAL A 53 4.31 -15.15 9.24
C VAL A 53 5.56 -14.87 10.07
N SER A 54 5.95 -15.79 10.97
CA SER A 54 7.17 -15.65 11.77
C SER A 54 8.43 -15.61 10.92
N CYS A 55 8.52 -16.43 9.86
CA CYS A 55 9.62 -16.37 8.89
C CYS A 55 9.70 -15.00 8.23
N ILE A 56 8.57 -14.50 7.71
CA ILE A 56 8.47 -13.19 7.05
C ILE A 56 8.84 -12.06 8.00
N VAL A 57 8.28 -12.04 9.22
CA VAL A 57 8.61 -11.06 10.27
C VAL A 57 10.10 -11.05 10.55
N ASN A 58 10.73 -12.23 10.71
CA ASN A 58 12.16 -12.32 10.96
C ASN A 58 12.99 -11.84 9.76
N THR A 59 12.58 -12.14 8.54
CA THR A 59 13.21 -11.64 7.32
C THR A 59 13.14 -10.12 7.24
N VAL A 60 11.95 -9.54 7.47
CA VAL A 60 11.74 -8.08 7.47
C VAL A 60 12.53 -7.41 8.59
N ARG A 61 12.52 -7.99 9.80
CA ARG A 61 13.28 -7.47 10.96
C ARG A 61 14.79 -7.43 10.72
N ARG A 62 15.35 -8.38 9.97
CA ARG A 62 16.78 -8.39 9.59
C ARG A 62 17.16 -7.27 8.60
N GLY A 63 16.17 -6.60 8.01
CA GLY A 63 16.36 -5.55 7.03
C GLY A 63 16.34 -6.12 5.61
N LEU A 64 15.35 -5.68 4.83
CA LEU A 64 15.34 -5.84 3.38
C LEU A 64 15.97 -4.60 2.75
N PRO A 65 16.66 -4.73 1.60
CA PRO A 65 17.35 -3.63 0.95
C PRO A 65 16.38 -2.73 0.16
N ILE A 66 15.22 -2.42 0.73
CA ILE A 66 14.15 -1.64 0.12
C ILE A 66 13.60 -0.65 1.13
N GLY A 67 13.16 0.52 0.66
CA GLY A 67 12.33 1.40 1.48
C GLY A 67 10.94 0.81 1.61
N SER A 68 10.38 0.78 2.83
CA SER A 68 9.03 0.31 3.08
C SER A 68 8.22 1.32 3.89
N VAL A 69 7.02 1.64 3.39
CA VAL A 69 6.05 2.49 4.05
C VAL A 69 4.69 1.80 4.01
N VAL A 70 3.90 1.90 5.07
CA VAL A 70 2.48 1.54 5.06
C VAL A 70 1.65 2.76 5.36
N PHE A 71 0.71 3.05 4.46
CA PHE A 71 -0.24 4.14 4.59
C PHE A 71 -1.54 3.63 5.19
N LEU A 72 -2.01 4.28 6.26
CA LEU A 72 -3.38 4.12 6.74
C LEU A 72 -4.24 5.14 5.98
N LEU A 73 -4.99 4.65 4.99
CA LEU A 73 -5.75 5.49 4.05
C LEU A 73 -7.26 5.30 4.21
N ASP A 74 -7.71 4.05 4.22
CA ASP A 74 -9.13 3.64 4.30
C ASP A 74 -10.08 4.30 3.27
N PRO A 75 -9.84 4.14 1.95
CA PRO A 75 -10.68 4.76 0.93
C PRO A 75 -12.16 4.36 1.02
N TYR A 76 -12.42 3.08 1.31
CA TYR A 76 -13.77 2.54 1.34
C TYR A 76 -14.53 2.95 2.60
N GLY A 77 -13.87 3.01 3.76
CA GLY A 77 -14.46 3.59 4.98
C GLY A 77 -14.84 5.05 4.77
N ILE A 78 -13.91 5.86 4.23
CA ILE A 78 -14.17 7.28 3.90
C ILE A 78 -15.35 7.42 2.93
N ALA A 79 -15.38 6.62 1.87
CA ALA A 79 -16.46 6.67 0.88
C ALA A 79 -17.83 6.26 1.47
N ASN A 80 -17.85 5.30 2.39
CA ASN A 80 -19.07 4.90 3.08
C ASN A 80 -19.55 6.00 4.04
N ASP A 81 -18.67 6.49 4.89
CA ASP A 81 -19.02 7.49 5.91
C ASP A 81 -19.54 8.78 5.27
N ILE A 82 -18.81 9.30 4.29
CA ILE A 82 -19.17 10.54 3.60
C ILE A 82 -20.36 10.29 2.65
N GLY A 83 -20.36 9.19 1.90
CA GLY A 83 -21.43 8.87 0.96
C GLY A 83 -22.78 8.73 1.63
N THR A 84 -22.85 8.03 2.77
CA THR A 84 -24.08 7.89 3.54
C THR A 84 -24.49 9.19 4.21
N LYS A 85 -23.55 9.95 4.80
CA LYS A 85 -23.86 11.18 5.53
C LYS A 85 -24.34 12.32 4.62
N TYR A 86 -23.78 12.44 3.42
CA TYR A 86 -24.03 13.57 2.52
C TYR A 86 -24.77 13.18 1.23
N GLY A 87 -25.16 11.91 1.06
CA GLY A 87 -25.89 11.44 -0.13
C GLY A 87 -25.06 11.45 -1.42
N ILE A 88 -23.74 11.40 -1.31
CA ILE A 88 -22.82 11.50 -2.45
C ILE A 88 -22.48 10.10 -2.97
N ARG A 89 -22.38 9.95 -4.30
CA ARG A 89 -21.97 8.69 -4.92
C ARG A 89 -20.57 8.29 -4.46
N ARG A 90 -20.44 7.08 -3.90
CA ARG A 90 -19.19 6.51 -3.37
C ARG A 90 -18.04 6.57 -4.38
N GLU A 91 -18.32 6.35 -5.65
CA GLU A 91 -17.33 6.40 -6.74
C GLU A 91 -16.66 7.76 -6.87
N LEU A 92 -17.39 8.87 -6.68
CA LEU A 92 -16.83 10.21 -6.73
C LEU A 92 -15.85 10.44 -5.57
N ILE A 93 -16.21 9.94 -4.38
CA ILE A 93 -15.35 10.03 -3.20
C ILE A 93 -14.08 9.18 -3.41
N LEU A 94 -14.22 7.92 -3.86
CA LEU A 94 -13.09 7.06 -4.14
C LEU A 94 -12.13 7.70 -5.17
N ASN A 95 -12.66 8.24 -6.27
CA ASN A 95 -11.84 8.95 -7.26
C ASN A 95 -11.08 10.14 -6.65
N SER A 96 -11.72 10.92 -5.78
CA SER A 96 -11.08 12.02 -5.06
C SER A 96 -9.98 11.52 -4.10
N VAL A 97 -10.26 10.49 -3.31
CA VAL A 97 -9.27 9.86 -2.39
C VAL A 97 -8.05 9.38 -3.16
N TYR A 98 -8.24 8.64 -4.24
CA TYR A 98 -7.14 8.09 -5.03
C TYR A 98 -6.35 9.16 -5.78
N SER A 99 -7.02 10.19 -6.31
CA SER A 99 -6.37 11.34 -6.93
C SER A 99 -5.49 12.09 -5.92
N TRP A 100 -6.05 12.35 -4.73
CA TRP A 100 -5.31 12.95 -3.63
C TRP A 100 -4.10 12.10 -3.25
N PHE A 101 -4.28 10.78 -3.12
CA PHE A 101 -3.21 9.87 -2.69
C PHE A 101 -2.05 9.84 -3.69
N ILE A 102 -2.32 9.80 -4.99
CA ILE A 102 -1.27 9.89 -6.01
C ILE A 102 -0.52 11.22 -5.95
N ASN A 103 -1.25 12.34 -5.79
CA ASN A 103 -0.61 13.65 -5.65
C ASN A 103 0.23 13.74 -4.38
N TYR A 104 -0.25 13.15 -3.29
CA TYR A 104 0.49 13.03 -2.04
C TYR A 104 1.81 12.26 -2.26
N LEU A 105 1.77 11.12 -2.94
CA LEU A 105 2.97 10.33 -3.25
C LEU A 105 3.97 11.14 -4.11
N ARG A 106 3.49 11.86 -5.13
CA ARG A 106 4.34 12.70 -5.98
C ARG A 106 4.97 13.87 -5.22
N ASN A 107 4.15 14.62 -4.48
CA ASN A 107 4.59 15.81 -3.76
C ASN A 107 5.62 15.50 -2.66
N ASN A 108 5.61 14.26 -2.14
CA ASN A 108 6.57 13.79 -1.15
C ASN A 108 7.75 13.01 -1.77
N GLY A 109 7.90 13.00 -3.11
CA GLY A 109 8.99 12.32 -3.81
C GLY A 109 8.95 10.79 -3.75
N LEU A 110 7.83 10.21 -3.31
CA LEU A 110 7.64 8.76 -3.20
C LEU A 110 7.38 8.11 -4.56
N ILE A 111 6.85 8.87 -5.52
CA ILE A 111 6.73 8.48 -6.92
C ILE A 111 7.22 9.63 -7.80
N THR A 112 8.00 9.29 -8.83
CA THR A 112 8.44 10.17 -9.90
C THR A 112 8.04 9.59 -11.26
N ASP A 113 7.99 10.43 -12.30
CA ASP A 113 7.67 9.97 -13.65
C ASP A 113 8.73 9.03 -14.25
N SER A 114 9.92 8.99 -13.64
CA SER A 114 10.97 8.06 -14.03
C SER A 114 10.79 6.67 -13.45
N ASP A 115 9.93 6.47 -12.44
CA ASP A 115 9.79 5.20 -11.71
C ASP A 115 9.03 4.14 -12.53
N ALA A 116 9.44 2.88 -12.38
CA ALA A 116 8.66 1.74 -12.85
C ALA A 116 7.67 1.33 -11.75
N VAL A 117 6.39 1.65 -11.92
CA VAL A 117 5.38 1.41 -10.89
C VAL A 117 4.61 0.11 -11.13
N GLU A 118 4.47 -0.68 -10.07
CA GLU A 118 3.69 -1.90 -9.98
C GLU A 118 2.58 -1.75 -8.96
N LEU A 119 1.36 -2.14 -9.35
CA LEU A 119 0.17 -2.06 -8.52
C LEU A 119 -0.41 -3.45 -8.28
N ASP A 120 -1.05 -3.68 -7.15
CA ASP A 120 -1.97 -4.80 -7.03
C ASP A 120 -3.29 -4.51 -7.78
N GLN A 121 -4.15 -5.54 -7.86
CA GLN A 121 -5.39 -5.46 -8.62
C GLN A 121 -6.36 -4.40 -8.05
N GLU A 122 -6.43 -4.27 -6.73
CA GLU A 122 -7.30 -3.31 -6.05
C GLU A 122 -6.94 -1.86 -6.38
N LEU A 123 -5.65 -1.57 -6.59
CA LEU A 123 -5.18 -0.24 -6.95
C LEU A 123 -5.10 0.00 -8.47
N SER A 124 -5.58 -0.92 -9.30
CA SER A 124 -5.53 -0.80 -10.77
C SER A 124 -6.18 0.48 -11.32
N MET A 125 -7.13 1.09 -10.60
CA MET A 125 -7.72 2.36 -11.01
C MET A 125 -6.73 3.54 -11.01
N LEU A 126 -5.62 3.43 -10.27
CA LEU A 126 -4.55 4.43 -10.26
C LEU A 126 -3.82 4.53 -11.60
N ILE A 127 -3.93 3.53 -12.48
CA ILE A 127 -3.32 3.54 -13.83
C ILE A 127 -3.81 4.73 -14.67
N ARG A 128 -5.00 5.27 -14.38
CA ARG A 128 -5.50 6.48 -15.03
C ARG A 128 -4.71 7.75 -14.67
N SER A 129 -3.94 7.71 -13.58
CA SER A 129 -3.23 8.87 -13.01
C SER A 129 -1.71 8.70 -13.02
N ILE A 130 -1.21 7.46 -13.11
CA ILE A 130 0.22 7.14 -13.15
C ILE A 130 0.50 6.04 -14.19
N LYS A 131 1.67 6.10 -14.83
CA LYS A 131 2.13 5.02 -15.71
C LYS A 131 2.56 3.84 -14.83
N ALA A 132 1.71 2.83 -14.74
CA ALA A 132 1.93 1.65 -13.90
C ALA A 132 1.48 0.36 -14.59
N ARG A 133 2.01 -0.78 -14.13
CA ARG A 133 1.53 -2.13 -14.50
C ARG A 133 0.87 -2.80 -13.30
N VAL A 134 -0.04 -3.74 -13.56
CA VAL A 134 -0.65 -4.57 -12.51
C VAL A 134 0.19 -5.83 -12.31
N GLY A 135 0.39 -6.21 -11.04
CA GLY A 135 1.24 -7.32 -10.62
C GLY A 135 2.74 -7.00 -10.66
N GLY A 136 3.53 -8.01 -10.32
CA GLY A 136 4.99 -7.92 -10.23
C GLY A 136 5.52 -8.08 -8.81
N SER A 137 6.84 -8.26 -8.72
CA SER A 137 7.54 -8.52 -7.46
C SER A 137 7.34 -7.41 -6.44
N ALA A 138 7.37 -6.14 -6.87
CA ALA A 138 7.27 -4.99 -5.97
C ALA A 138 5.87 -4.87 -5.37
N SER A 139 4.80 -5.05 -6.16
CA SER A 139 3.43 -5.00 -5.63
C SER A 139 3.12 -6.19 -4.70
N MET A 140 3.68 -7.37 -4.98
CA MET A 140 3.57 -8.52 -4.06
C MET A 140 4.27 -8.27 -2.73
N VAL A 141 5.49 -7.73 -2.74
CA VAL A 141 6.20 -7.35 -1.52
C VAL A 141 5.45 -6.25 -0.77
N ALA A 142 4.96 -5.21 -1.47
CA ALA A 142 4.12 -4.18 -0.87
C ALA A 142 2.88 -4.76 -0.19
N GLY A 143 2.25 -5.78 -0.78
CA GLY A 143 1.08 -6.45 -0.20
C GLY A 143 1.38 -7.16 1.13
N VAL A 144 2.55 -7.80 1.23
CA VAL A 144 3.02 -8.36 2.51
C VAL A 144 3.21 -7.26 3.54
N MET A 145 3.84 -6.13 3.18
CA MET A 145 4.02 -5.01 4.10
C MET A 145 2.69 -4.41 4.56
N ALA A 146 1.72 -4.27 3.65
CA ALA A 146 0.40 -3.73 3.95
C ALA A 146 -0.34 -4.56 5.02
N THR A 147 -0.24 -5.89 4.94
CA THR A 147 -1.03 -6.79 5.79
C THR A 147 -0.29 -7.24 7.04
N ILE A 148 1.05 -7.29 7.01
CA ILE A 148 1.84 -7.69 8.18
C ILE A 148 1.69 -6.70 9.33
N VAL A 149 1.56 -5.41 9.04
CA VAL A 149 1.36 -4.37 10.06
C VAL A 149 -0.03 -4.44 10.69
N MET A 150 -1.00 -5.07 10.01
CA MET A 150 -2.36 -5.29 10.51
C MET A 150 -2.51 -6.62 11.23
N ASN A 151 -1.51 -7.50 11.15
CA ASN A 151 -1.56 -8.78 11.84
C ASN A 151 -1.32 -8.56 13.36
N ARG A 152 -2.37 -8.82 14.15
CA ARG A 152 -2.36 -8.66 15.63
C ARG A 152 -1.29 -9.48 16.35
N ARG A 153 -0.72 -10.50 15.71
CA ARG A 153 0.34 -11.36 16.25
C ARG A 153 1.74 -10.74 16.09
N VAL A 154 1.86 -9.63 15.35
CA VAL A 154 3.14 -9.01 14.99
C VAL A 154 3.39 -7.75 15.81
N LYS A 155 4.59 -7.64 16.38
CA LYS A 155 5.08 -6.42 17.03
C LYS A 155 5.65 -5.47 15.98
N VAL A 156 4.78 -4.62 15.44
CA VAL A 156 5.10 -3.77 14.28
C VAL A 156 6.17 -2.73 14.58
N ASN A 157 6.27 -2.27 15.83
CA ASN A 157 7.29 -1.34 16.29
C ASN A 157 8.73 -1.88 16.20
N GLU A 158 8.90 -3.19 16.01
CA GLU A 158 10.21 -3.83 15.83
C GLU A 158 10.58 -4.02 14.35
N LEU A 159 9.73 -3.59 13.42
CA LEU A 159 9.96 -3.74 11.98
C LEU A 159 10.50 -2.44 11.37
N PRO A 160 11.42 -2.52 10.38
CA PRO A 160 11.87 -1.37 9.60
C PRO A 160 10.81 -0.94 8.56
N ILE A 161 9.56 -0.76 8.99
CA ILE A 161 8.43 -0.30 8.17
C ILE A 161 7.95 1.03 8.75
N ARG A 162 7.97 2.09 7.95
CA ARG A 162 7.41 3.38 8.36
C ARG A 162 5.89 3.33 8.22
N ILE A 163 5.15 3.68 9.27
CA ILE A 163 3.70 3.83 9.20
C ILE A 163 3.36 5.31 9.03
N MET A 164 2.49 5.62 8.07
CA MET A 164 2.01 6.97 7.81
C MET A 164 0.48 6.96 7.84
N ASP A 165 -0.11 7.56 8.87
CA ASP A 165 -1.55 7.77 8.91
C ASP A 165 -1.90 9.04 8.12
N VAL A 166 -2.63 8.87 7.03
CA VAL A 166 -3.05 9.94 6.12
C VAL A 166 -4.57 10.06 6.05
N ARG A 167 -5.31 9.29 6.86
CA ARG A 167 -6.76 9.21 6.80
C ARG A 167 -7.43 10.56 7.04
N ASN A 168 -6.99 11.29 8.06
CA ASN A 168 -7.58 12.59 8.40
C ASN A 168 -7.32 13.64 7.30
N ASP A 169 -6.14 13.63 6.69
CA ASP A 169 -5.79 14.56 5.61
C ASP A 169 -6.70 14.35 4.39
N VAL A 170 -6.95 13.08 4.04
CA VAL A 170 -7.86 12.69 2.95
C VAL A 170 -9.29 13.08 3.26
N ILE A 171 -9.77 12.80 4.47
CA ILE A 171 -11.14 13.17 4.89
C ILE A 171 -11.33 14.68 4.76
N ASN A 172 -10.35 15.46 5.19
CA ASN A 172 -10.40 16.92 5.09
C ASN A 172 -10.39 17.39 3.62
N HIS A 173 -9.58 16.76 2.76
CA HIS A 173 -9.58 17.05 1.32
C HIS A 173 -10.95 16.79 0.68
N VAL A 174 -11.52 15.59 0.89
CA VAL A 174 -12.82 15.21 0.32
C VAL A 174 -13.93 16.15 0.82
N ARG A 175 -13.96 16.48 2.12
CA ARG A 175 -14.94 17.42 2.68
C ARG A 175 -14.81 18.83 2.10
N GLY A 176 -13.58 19.28 1.86
CA GLY A 176 -13.30 20.57 1.21
C GLY A 176 -13.87 20.64 -0.20
N MET A 177 -13.78 19.56 -0.98
CA MET A 177 -14.40 19.49 -2.31
C MET A 177 -15.93 19.56 -2.26
N ILE A 178 -16.54 18.90 -1.27
CA ILE A 178 -18.01 18.84 -1.12
C ILE A 178 -18.57 20.20 -0.72
N SER A 179 -17.87 20.96 0.11
CA SER A 179 -18.33 22.28 0.58
C SER A 179 -18.35 23.37 -0.49
N ILE A 180 -17.81 23.07 -1.68
CA ILE A 180 -17.80 23.96 -2.86
C ILE A 180 -19.05 23.68 -3.75
N HIS A 181 -19.76 22.58 -3.52
CA HIS A 181 -21.01 22.20 -4.21
C HIS A 181 -22.22 22.40 -3.28
#